data_AF-A0A101A4P4-F1
#
_entry.id   AF-A0A101A4P4-F1
#
_cell.length_a   1.000
_cell.length_b   1.000
_cell.length_c   1.000
_cell.angle_alpha   90.00
_cell.angle_beta   90.00
_cell.angle_gamma   90.00
#
_symmetry.space_group_name_H-M   'P 1'
#
loop_
_entity.id
_entity.type
_entity.pdbx_description
1 polymer ?
#
loop_
_entity_poly.entity_id
_entity_poly.type
_entity_poly.pdbx_seq_one_letter_code
_entity_poly.pdbx_strand_id
1 'polypeptide(L)'
;MSAQQVADETERLRYPITRSQIANYESGRKQSLDIAELMTIAAALEVPPLSLILGGHPDREIEFLPGQMATTAAALAWFTGDDAYDPNTVPAQAGSASPLALILDLTRQRAATHRELEQAKATFELLGNADDSRRIKHIADLTNRIARTDDLIDTTTEEWAADE
;
A
#
# COMPACT_ATOMS: atom_id res chain seq x y z
N MET A 1 -7.13 -6.90 19.89
CA MET A 1 -8.03 -6.68 21.05
C MET A 1 -9.46 -6.97 20.64
N SER A 2 -10.32 -7.40 21.57
CA SER A 2 -11.76 -7.51 21.35
C SER A 2 -12.44 -6.15 21.51
N ALA A 3 -13.66 -6.00 20.97
CA ALA A 3 -14.45 -4.78 21.15
C ALA A 3 -14.71 -4.42 22.63
N GLN A 4 -14.74 -5.41 23.53
CA GLN A 4 -14.83 -5.15 24.98
C GLN A 4 -13.52 -4.56 25.51
N GLN A 5 -12.37 -5.13 25.13
CA GLN A 5 -11.07 -4.64 25.56
C GLN A 5 -10.80 -3.19 25.10
N VAL A 6 -11.24 -2.84 23.88
CA VAL A 6 -11.14 -1.45 23.39
C VAL A 6 -12.04 -0.53 24.22
N ALA A 7 -13.27 -0.94 24.52
CA ALA A 7 -14.17 -0.15 25.37
C ALA A 7 -13.56 0.15 26.74
N ASP A 8 -13.04 -0.88 27.41
CA ASP A 8 -12.40 -0.77 28.71
C ASP A 8 -11.19 0.19 28.67
N GLU A 9 -10.40 0.14 27.59
CA GLU A 9 -9.24 1.01 27.44
C GLU A 9 -9.64 2.47 27.15
N THR A 10 -10.68 2.72 26.36
CA THR A 10 -11.20 4.08 26.14
C THR A 10 -11.75 4.71 27.43
N GLU A 11 -12.35 3.91 28.32
CA GLU A 11 -12.77 4.35 29.65
C GLU A 11 -11.56 4.74 30.51
N ARG A 12 -10.48 3.96 30.47
CA ARG A 12 -9.21 4.28 31.14
C ARG A 12 -8.60 5.59 30.63
N LEU A 13 -8.75 5.88 29.33
CA LEU A 13 -8.36 7.13 28.69
C LEU A 13 -9.31 8.30 28.95
N ARG A 14 -10.34 8.12 29.79
CA ARG A 14 -11.31 9.15 30.21
C ARG A 14 -12.20 9.66 29.07
N TYR A 15 -12.29 8.90 27.97
CA TYR A 15 -13.21 9.16 26.86
C TYR A 15 -13.93 7.85 26.50
N PRO A 16 -14.94 7.45 27.31
CA PRO A 16 -15.53 6.12 27.20
C PRO A 16 -16.30 5.93 25.88
N ILE A 17 -15.96 4.88 25.14
CA ILE A 17 -16.67 4.44 23.93
C ILE A 17 -17.21 3.04 24.20
N THR A 18 -18.52 2.87 24.09
CA THR A 18 -19.15 1.59 24.46
C THR A 18 -18.75 0.46 23.49
N ARG A 19 -18.74 -0.78 23.98
CA ARG A 19 -18.60 -1.99 23.12
C ARG A 19 -19.58 -1.98 21.94
N SER A 20 -20.80 -1.48 22.17
CA SER A 20 -21.84 -1.37 21.12
C SER A 20 -21.45 -0.36 20.03
N GLN A 21 -20.90 0.80 20.41
CA GLN A 21 -20.36 1.77 19.44
C GLN A 21 -19.22 1.15 18.63
N ILE A 22 -18.28 0.48 19.29
CA ILE A 22 -17.16 -0.20 18.61
C ILE A 22 -17.67 -1.24 17.61
N ALA A 23 -18.61 -2.10 18.01
CA ALA A 23 -19.22 -3.07 17.11
C ALA A 23 -19.97 -2.41 15.93
N ASN A 24 -20.57 -1.23 16.14
CA ASN A 24 -21.21 -0.48 15.06
C ASN A 24 -20.20 0.11 14.07
N TYR A 25 -19.01 0.51 14.52
CA TYR A 25 -17.91 0.91 13.63
C TYR A 25 -17.37 -0.29 12.84
N GLU A 26 -17.08 -1.40 13.52
CA GLU A 26 -16.55 -2.63 12.88
C GLU A 26 -17.50 -3.19 11.82
N SER A 27 -18.81 -3.10 12.05
CA SER A 27 -19.83 -3.57 11.11
C SER A 27 -20.21 -2.55 10.03
N GLY A 28 -19.69 -1.31 10.11
CA GLY A 28 -20.05 -0.22 9.21
C GLY A 28 -21.48 0.32 9.38
N ARG A 29 -22.21 -0.09 10.44
CA ARG A 29 -23.55 0.43 10.74
C ARG A 29 -23.52 1.91 11.14
N LYS A 30 -22.46 2.33 11.83
CA LYS A 30 -22.19 3.75 12.11
C LYS A 30 -21.05 4.21 11.21
N GLN A 31 -21.37 5.07 10.24
CA GLN A 31 -20.40 5.57 9.24
C GLN A 31 -19.69 6.85 9.67
N SER A 32 -20.23 7.57 10.67
CA SER A 32 -19.60 8.77 11.22
C SER A 32 -18.83 8.45 12.49
N LEU A 33 -17.58 8.88 12.54
CA LEU A 33 -16.69 8.82 13.70
C LEU A 33 -16.20 10.24 13.94
N ASP A 34 -16.34 10.76 15.16
CA ASP A 34 -15.77 12.09 15.46
C ASP A 34 -14.24 12.01 15.69
N ILE A 35 -13.57 13.16 15.66
CA ILE A 35 -12.11 13.20 15.78
C ILE A 35 -11.65 12.69 17.16
N ALA A 36 -12.38 13.00 18.24
CA ALA A 36 -11.99 12.54 19.57
C ALA A 36 -12.19 11.03 19.73
N GLU A 37 -13.26 10.46 19.18
CA GLU A 37 -13.50 9.03 19.08
C GLU A 37 -12.36 8.35 18.31
N LEU A 38 -11.97 8.87 17.14
CA LEU A 38 -10.84 8.35 16.37
C LEU A 38 -9.54 8.36 17.17
N MET A 39 -9.18 9.51 17.74
CA MET A 39 -7.93 9.66 18.48
C MET A 39 -7.88 8.74 19.70
N THR A 40 -9.00 8.60 20.41
CA THR A 40 -9.09 7.72 21.59
C THR A 40 -9.02 6.24 21.20
N ILE A 41 -9.71 5.83 20.13
CA ILE A 41 -9.63 4.44 19.62
C ILE A 41 -8.20 4.12 19.18
N ALA A 42 -7.54 5.03 18.46
CA ALA A 42 -6.16 4.86 18.04
C ALA A 42 -5.20 4.72 19.23
N ALA A 43 -5.36 5.57 20.24
CA ALA A 43 -4.60 5.48 21.49
C ALA A 43 -4.87 4.17 22.24
N ALA A 44 -6.13 3.74 22.32
CA ALA A 44 -6.53 2.48 22.95
C ALA A 44 -5.97 1.24 22.23
N LEU A 45 -5.77 1.34 20.91
CA LEU A 45 -5.19 0.29 20.08
C LEU A 45 -3.66 0.37 19.98
N GLU A 46 -3.04 1.40 20.58
CA GLU A 46 -1.60 1.69 20.49
C GLU A 46 -1.10 1.82 19.04
N VAL A 47 -1.90 2.44 18.16
CA VAL A 47 -1.55 2.69 16.75
C VAL A 47 -1.67 4.16 16.38
N PRO A 48 -0.93 4.64 15.36
CA PRO A 48 -1.15 5.98 14.81
C PRO A 48 -2.58 6.14 14.27
N PRO A 49 -3.28 7.26 14.51
CA PRO A 49 -4.63 7.49 14.02
C PRO A 49 -4.77 7.37 12.50
N LEU A 50 -3.75 7.82 11.76
CA LEU A 50 -3.71 7.73 10.29
C LEU A 50 -3.67 6.29 9.77
N SER A 51 -3.17 5.35 10.57
CA SER A 51 -3.21 3.92 10.22
C SER A 51 -4.64 3.38 10.21
N LEU A 52 -5.55 3.96 10.98
CA LEU A 52 -6.99 3.60 10.97
C LEU A 52 -7.76 4.24 9.82
N ILE A 53 -7.35 5.43 9.36
CA ILE A 53 -8.00 6.14 8.25
C ILE A 53 -7.53 5.58 6.89
N LEU A 54 -6.22 5.60 6.64
CA LEU A 54 -5.67 5.31 5.32
C LEU A 54 -5.42 3.81 5.17
N GLY A 55 -4.80 3.20 6.18
CA GLY A 55 -4.47 1.77 6.24
C GLY A 55 -3.67 1.24 5.04
N GLY A 56 -3.36 -0.05 5.10
CA GLY A 56 -2.68 -0.75 4.00
C GLY A 56 -1.22 -0.35 3.79
N HIS A 57 -0.67 -0.77 2.66
CA HIS A 57 0.71 -0.49 2.28
C HIS A 57 0.81 0.83 1.50
N PRO A 58 1.98 1.52 1.51
CA PRO A 58 2.17 2.83 0.86
C PRO A 58 1.72 2.95 -0.60
N ASP A 59 1.84 1.87 -1.37
CA ASP A 59 1.49 1.76 -2.80
C ASP A 59 0.06 1.25 -3.06
N ARG A 60 -0.73 0.99 -2.01
CA ARG A 60 -2.12 0.55 -2.15
C ARG A 60 -2.97 1.70 -2.66
N GLU A 61 -3.75 1.49 -3.72
CA GLU A 61 -4.78 2.44 -4.13
C GLU A 61 -5.96 2.43 -3.14
N ILE A 62 -6.34 3.63 -2.70
CA ILE A 62 -7.46 3.88 -1.79
C ILE A 62 -8.29 5.06 -2.29
N GLU A 63 -9.59 5.06 -1.98
CA GLU A 63 -10.43 6.25 -2.09
C GLU A 63 -10.24 7.10 -0.82
N PHE A 64 -9.47 8.19 -0.91
CA PHE A 64 -9.16 9.04 0.25
C PHE A 64 -10.11 10.24 0.39
N LEU A 65 -10.77 10.62 -0.71
CA LEU A 65 -11.88 11.58 -0.77
C LEU A 65 -12.96 11.04 -1.71
N PRO A 66 -14.24 11.47 -1.58
CA PRO A 66 -15.31 10.99 -2.45
C PRO A 66 -14.99 11.12 -3.94
N GLY A 67 -14.91 9.99 -4.64
CA GLY A 67 -14.59 9.90 -6.06
C GLY A 67 -13.12 10.14 -6.42
N GLN A 68 -12.22 10.28 -5.44
CA GLN A 68 -10.79 10.50 -5.67
C GLN A 68 -9.98 9.33 -5.14
N MET A 69 -9.34 8.62 -6.07
CA MET A 69 -8.38 7.56 -5.76
C MET A 69 -6.99 8.16 -5.56
N ALA A 70 -6.15 7.55 -4.74
CA ALA A 70 -4.72 7.83 -4.64
C ALA A 70 -4.01 6.64 -3.99
N THR A 71 -2.69 6.56 -4.09
CA THR A 71 -1.92 5.62 -3.26
C THR A 71 -1.98 6.04 -1.79
N THR A 72 -1.90 5.10 -0.85
CA THR A 72 -1.84 5.40 0.60
C THR A 72 -0.76 6.44 0.92
N ALA A 73 0.39 6.40 0.22
CA ALA A 73 1.47 7.37 0.39
C ALA A 73 1.10 8.78 -0.08
N ALA A 74 0.46 8.92 -1.25
CA ALA A 74 0.01 10.22 -1.75
C ALA A 74 -1.09 10.80 -0.85
N ALA A 75 -2.01 9.97 -0.37
CA ALA A 75 -3.04 10.38 0.59
C ALA A 75 -2.44 10.80 1.95
N LEU A 76 -1.38 10.13 2.39
CA LEU A 76 -0.64 10.52 3.60
C LEU A 76 0.03 11.88 3.42
N ALA A 77 0.75 12.08 2.32
CA ALA A 77 1.41 13.34 1.98
C ALA A 77 0.41 14.51 1.97
N TRP A 78 -0.75 14.31 1.35
CA TRP A 78 -1.85 15.27 1.38
C TRP A 78 -2.31 15.58 2.81
N PHE A 79 -2.54 14.54 3.62
CA PHE A 79 -3.05 14.70 4.98
C PHE A 79 -2.07 15.45 5.88
N THR A 80 -0.77 15.21 5.72
CA THR A 80 0.28 15.83 6.54
C THR A 80 0.73 17.20 6.03
N GLY A 81 0.31 17.60 4.83
CA GLY A 81 0.80 18.80 4.16
C GLY A 81 2.26 18.66 3.70
N ASP A 82 2.67 17.46 3.33
CA ASP A 82 3.99 17.17 2.78
C ASP A 82 4.08 17.71 1.34
N ASP A 83 5.19 18.38 1.01
CA ASP A 83 5.45 18.97 -0.30
C ASP A 83 5.54 17.92 -1.42
N ALA A 84 5.70 16.64 -1.08
CA ALA A 84 5.61 15.53 -2.03
C ALA A 84 4.19 15.35 -2.62
N TYR A 85 3.17 16.00 -2.07
CA TYR A 85 1.83 16.00 -2.64
C TYR A 85 1.69 16.99 -3.82
N ASP A 86 1.45 16.47 -5.03
CA ASP A 86 1.10 17.27 -6.19
C ASP A 86 -0.40 17.17 -6.53
N PRO A 87 -1.19 18.25 -6.34
CA PRO A 87 -2.63 18.26 -6.63
C PRO A 87 -2.97 18.18 -8.13
N ASN A 88 -2.01 18.39 -9.03
CA ASN A 88 -2.22 18.32 -10.47
C ASN A 88 -1.94 16.93 -11.05
N THR A 89 -1.41 16.01 -10.23
CA THR A 89 -1.20 14.62 -10.66
C THR A 89 -2.52 13.88 -10.64
N VAL A 90 -3.01 13.50 -11.83
CA VAL A 90 -4.19 12.63 -11.96
C VAL A 90 -3.91 11.33 -11.21
N PRO A 91 -4.85 10.78 -10.41
CA PRO A 91 -4.66 9.55 -9.64
C PRO A 91 -4.08 8.37 -10.42
N ALA A 92 -4.53 8.18 -11.66
CA ALA A 92 -4.05 7.13 -12.56
C ALA A 92 -2.62 7.37 -13.09
N GLN A 93 -2.08 8.57 -12.88
CA GLN A 93 -0.72 9.00 -13.19
C GLN A 93 0.09 9.32 -11.92
N ALA A 94 -0.45 9.01 -10.73
CA ALA A 94 0.19 9.21 -9.42
C ALA A 94 1.32 8.19 -9.15
N GLY A 95 2.16 7.98 -10.17
CA GLY A 95 3.54 7.57 -10.00
C GLY A 95 4.41 8.68 -9.39
N SER A 96 3.87 9.87 -9.09
CA SER A 96 4.47 10.85 -8.16
C SER A 96 4.32 10.41 -6.69
N ALA A 97 4.31 9.10 -6.48
CA ALA A 97 4.23 8.49 -5.17
C ALA A 97 5.56 8.74 -4.46
N SER A 98 5.50 8.97 -3.14
CA SER A 98 6.67 8.91 -2.25
C SER A 98 7.69 7.88 -2.77
N PRO A 99 9.01 8.20 -2.83
CA PRO A 99 10.03 7.27 -3.34
C PRO A 99 9.89 5.86 -2.76
N LEU A 100 9.53 5.74 -1.48
CA LEU A 100 9.25 4.47 -0.82
C LEU A 100 8.08 3.69 -1.42
N ALA A 101 7.00 4.36 -1.81
CA ALA A 101 5.85 3.73 -2.46
C ALA A 101 6.21 3.23 -3.86
N LEU A 102 6.99 4.00 -4.62
CA LEU A 102 7.52 3.56 -5.91
C LEU A 102 8.42 2.32 -5.74
N ILE A 103 9.35 2.34 -4.79
CA ILE A 103 10.23 1.19 -4.47
C ILE A 103 9.42 -0.05 -4.10
N LEU A 104 8.36 0.09 -3.28
CA LEU A 104 7.51 -1.02 -2.88
C LEU A 104 6.71 -1.61 -4.05
N ASP A 105 6.14 -0.75 -4.90
CA ASP A 105 5.42 -1.20 -6.11
C ASP A 105 6.38 -1.95 -7.06
N LEU A 106 7.54 -1.36 -7.36
CA LEU A 106 8.57 -2.00 -8.18
C LEU A 106 9.02 -3.34 -7.58
N THR A 107 9.18 -3.42 -6.26
CA THR A 107 9.55 -4.66 -5.57
C THR A 107 8.47 -5.73 -5.73
N ARG A 108 7.18 -5.36 -5.68
CA ARG A 108 6.07 -6.31 -5.94
C ARG A 108 6.00 -6.74 -7.39
N GLN A 109 6.17 -5.81 -8.34
CA GLN A 109 6.21 -6.10 -9.76
C GLN A 109 7.37 -7.05 -10.12
N ARG A 110 8.54 -6.83 -9.52
CA ARG A 110 9.70 -7.73 -9.61
C ARG A 110 9.35 -9.12 -9.10
N ALA A 111 8.80 -9.22 -7.88
CA ALA A 111 8.42 -10.52 -7.30
C ALA A 111 7.36 -11.26 -8.14
N ALA A 112 6.39 -10.55 -8.71
CA ALA A 112 5.40 -11.13 -9.61
C ALA A 112 6.05 -11.65 -10.91
N THR A 113 6.94 -10.88 -11.51
CA THR A 113 7.65 -11.28 -12.74
C THR A 113 8.59 -12.46 -12.48
N HIS A 114 9.25 -12.53 -11.33
CA HIS A 114 10.02 -13.72 -10.95
C HIS A 114 9.13 -14.96 -10.87
N ARG A 115 7.96 -14.88 -10.23
CA ARG A 115 7.03 -16.02 -10.17
C ARG A 115 6.61 -16.48 -11.58
N GLU A 116 6.30 -15.54 -12.47
CA GLU A 116 5.95 -15.82 -13.86
C GLU A 116 7.12 -16.48 -14.62
N LEU A 117 8.34 -15.99 -14.43
CA LEU A 117 9.55 -16.54 -15.04
C LEU A 117 9.80 -17.97 -14.60
N GLU A 118 9.70 -18.25 -13.29
CA GLU A 118 9.91 -19.60 -12.77
C GLU A 118 8.83 -20.58 -13.29
N GLN A 119 7.57 -20.13 -13.41
CA GLN A 119 6.51 -20.92 -14.04
C GLN A 119 6.78 -21.18 -15.54
N ALA A 120 7.25 -20.17 -16.27
CA ALA A 120 7.59 -20.29 -17.69
C ALA A 120 8.78 -21.25 -17.91
N LYS A 121 9.83 -21.16 -17.07
CA LYS A 121 10.97 -22.10 -17.09
C LYS A 121 10.53 -23.53 -16.81
N ALA A 122 9.78 -23.76 -15.73
CA ALA A 122 9.27 -25.09 -15.40
C ALA A 122 8.40 -25.67 -16.54
N THR A 123 7.58 -24.84 -17.18
CA THR A 123 6.77 -25.25 -18.33
C THR A 123 7.65 -25.62 -19.53
N PHE A 124 8.72 -24.86 -19.79
CA PHE A 124 9.68 -25.15 -20.85
C PHE A 124 10.48 -26.43 -20.58
N GLU A 125 10.89 -26.68 -19.33
CA GLU A 125 11.57 -27.93 -18.96
C GLU A 125 10.68 -29.16 -19.16
N LEU A 126 9.38 -29.05 -18.89
CA LEU A 126 8.43 -30.17 -19.00
C LEU A 126 7.93 -30.42 -20.43
N LEU A 127 7.71 -29.37 -21.21
CA LEU A 127 7.00 -29.43 -22.50
C LEU A 127 7.75 -28.78 -23.67
N GLY A 128 8.95 -28.26 -23.42
CA GLY A 128 9.74 -27.49 -24.38
C GLY A 128 10.60 -28.38 -25.26
N ASN A 129 10.67 -28.00 -26.55
CA ASN A 129 11.61 -28.54 -27.51
C ASN A 129 12.53 -27.39 -27.96
N ALA A 130 13.72 -27.69 -28.48
CA ALA A 130 14.70 -26.68 -28.89
C ALA A 130 14.18 -25.66 -29.93
N ASP A 131 13.16 -26.02 -30.71
CA ASP A 131 12.52 -25.15 -31.71
C ASP A 131 11.41 -24.23 -31.16
N ASP A 132 11.10 -24.28 -29.85
CA ASP A 132 10.02 -23.49 -29.26
C ASP A 132 10.43 -22.03 -29.01
N SER A 133 10.69 -21.34 -30.11
CA SER A 133 11.13 -19.94 -30.18
C SER A 133 10.18 -19.00 -29.43
N ARG A 134 8.88 -19.34 -29.36
CA ARG A 134 7.89 -18.53 -28.64
C ARG A 134 8.14 -18.58 -27.13
N ARG A 135 8.36 -19.76 -26.55
CA ARG A 135 8.64 -19.91 -25.12
C ARG A 135 10.01 -19.32 -24.75
N ILE A 136 11.03 -19.54 -25.59
CA ILE A 136 12.36 -18.94 -25.40
C ILE A 136 12.27 -17.41 -25.36
N LYS A 137 11.55 -16.81 -26.32
CA LYS A 137 11.33 -15.37 -26.35
C LYS A 137 10.59 -14.87 -25.11
N HIS A 138 9.56 -15.58 -24.65
CA HIS A 138 8.81 -15.19 -23.45
C HIS A 138 9.68 -15.19 -22.18
N ILE A 139 10.51 -16.22 -21.99
CA ILE A 139 11.48 -16.29 -20.88
C ILE A 139 12.49 -15.14 -20.94
N ALA A 140 13.00 -14.83 -22.14
CA ALA A 140 13.92 -13.71 -22.35
C ALA A 140 13.24 -12.35 -22.03
N ASP A 141 12.00 -12.15 -22.47
CA ASP A 141 11.23 -10.93 -22.19
C ASP A 141 11.00 -10.75 -20.68
N LEU A 142 10.65 -11.82 -19.95
CA LEU A 142 10.49 -11.77 -18.50
C LEU A 142 11.81 -11.46 -17.77
N THR A 143 12.92 -12.04 -18.24
CA THR A 143 14.27 -11.79 -17.68
C THR A 143 14.67 -10.33 -17.88
N ASN A 144 14.46 -9.78 -19.08
CA ASN A 144 14.72 -8.36 -19.37
C ASN A 144 13.82 -7.43 -18.55
N ARG A 145 12.57 -7.83 -18.29
CA ARG A 145 11.65 -7.05 -17.46
C ARG A 145 12.12 -6.97 -16.01
N ILE A 146 12.64 -8.08 -15.45
CA ILE A 146 13.23 -8.09 -14.10
C ILE A 146 14.42 -7.13 -14.03
N ALA A 147 15.39 -7.24 -14.95
CA ALA A 147 16.58 -6.39 -14.95
C ALA A 147 16.22 -4.89 -15.01
N ARG A 148 15.25 -4.51 -15.84
CA ARG A 148 14.76 -3.11 -15.87
C ARG A 148 14.13 -2.66 -14.56
N THR A 149 13.38 -3.54 -13.90
CA THR A 149 12.78 -3.22 -12.60
C THR A 149 13.84 -3.09 -11.51
N ASP A 150 14.90 -3.92 -11.54
CA ASP A 150 16.04 -3.79 -10.64
C ASP A 150 16.76 -2.43 -10.82
N ASP A 151 17.09 -2.05 -12.07
CA ASP A 151 17.71 -0.76 -12.37
C ASP A 151 16.87 0.42 -11.86
N LEU A 152 15.54 0.34 -11.99
CA LEU A 152 14.63 1.38 -11.50
C LEU A 152 14.58 1.44 -9.96
N ILE A 153 14.60 0.29 -9.27
CA ILE A 153 14.66 0.25 -7.80
C ILE A 153 15.95 0.89 -7.32
N ASP A 154 17.09 0.52 -7.91
CA ASP A 154 18.39 1.04 -7.53
C ASP A 154 18.47 2.55 -7.74
N THR A 155 18.06 3.03 -8.93
CA THR A 155 18.06 4.46 -9.25
C THR A 155 17.16 5.26 -8.30
N THR A 156 15.93 4.79 -8.05
CA THR A 156 15.00 5.48 -7.14
C THR A 156 15.52 5.52 -5.70
N THR A 157 16.19 4.44 -5.26
CA THR A 157 16.77 4.35 -3.92
C THR A 157 17.97 5.30 -3.77
N GLU A 158 18.82 5.39 -4.80
CA GLU A 158 19.97 6.30 -4.83
C GLU A 158 19.55 7.78 -4.84
N GLU A 159 18.58 8.15 -5.66
CA GLU A 159 18.05 9.51 -5.72
C GLU A 159 17.45 9.93 -4.37
N TRP A 160 16.66 9.06 -3.73
CA TRP A 160 16.09 9.35 -2.42
C TRP A 160 17.13 9.51 -1.32
N ALA A 161 18.16 8.66 -1.30
CA ALA A 161 19.24 8.74 -0.31
C ALA A 161 20.13 9.99 -0.45
N ALA A 162 20.08 10.68 -1.60
CA ALA A 162 20.82 11.91 -1.84
C ALA A 162 20.08 13.18 -1.37
N ASP A 163 18.75 13.09 -1.18
CA ASP A 163 17.88 14.21 -0.80
C ASP A 163 17.61 14.31 0.72
N GLU A 164 18.04 13.32 1.53
CA GLU A 164 18.03 13.32 3.01
C GLU A 164 19.36 13.79 3.63
#